data_AF-A0A6P1I255-F1
#
_entry.id   AF-A0A6P1I255-F1
#
_cell.length_a   1.000
_cell.length_b   1.000
_cell.length_c   1.000
_cell.angle_alpha   90.00
_cell.angle_beta   90.00
_cell.angle_gamma   90.00
#
_symmetry.space_group_name_H-M   'P 1'
#
loop_
_entity.id
_entity.type
_entity.pdbx_description
1 polymer ?
#
loop_
_entity_poly.entity_id
_entity_poly.type
_entity_poly.pdbx_seq_one_letter_code
_entity_poly.pdbx_strand_id
1 'polypeptide(L)'
;MVAQVDQAIKNADQLRFVSGFGGFDSAQQLQARYDEKFNGGDGSGSVRERLREFRDVILTMRDTFTAGGEAFADTDSAISLALASIRTGADQ
;
A
#
# COMPACT_ATOMS: atom_id res chain seq x y z
N MET A 1 -0.14 -8.97 5.90
CA MET A 1 0.73 -7.88 5.39
C MET A 1 0.16 -6.50 5.69
N VAL A 2 -1.05 -6.15 5.22
CA VAL A 2 -1.69 -4.84 5.55
C VAL A 2 -1.73 -4.59 7.06
N ALA A 3 -2.17 -5.57 7.86
CA ALA A 3 -2.20 -5.45 9.32
C ALA A 3 -0.82 -5.16 9.97
N GLN A 4 0.27 -5.67 9.38
CA GLN A 4 1.63 -5.39 9.86
C GLN A 4 2.04 -3.95 9.54
N VAL A 5 1.68 -3.45 8.35
CA VAL A 5 1.91 -2.05 7.96
C VAL A 5 1.06 -1.11 8.80
N ASP A 6 -0.20 -1.46 9.08
CA ASP A 6 -1.06 -0.70 9.99
C ASP A 6 -0.45 -0.61 11.41
N GLN A 7 0.13 -1.70 11.90
CA GLN A 7 0.84 -1.68 13.18
C GLN A 7 2.10 -0.83 13.12
N ALA A 8 2.86 -0.88 12.03
CA ALA A 8 4.04 -0.03 11.83
C ALA A 8 3.66 1.46 11.80
N ILE A 9 2.55 1.83 11.17
CA ILE A 9 2.01 3.20 11.17
C ILE A 9 1.72 3.66 12.60
N LYS A 10 1.01 2.83 13.39
CA LYS A 10 0.71 3.14 14.81
C LYS A 10 1.99 3.33 15.64
N ASN A 11 3.00 2.50 15.40
CA ASN A 11 4.28 2.63 16.09
C ASN A 11 5.01 3.91 15.66
N ALA A 12 4.99 4.25 14.36
CA ALA A 12 5.59 5.47 13.85
C ALA A 12 4.90 6.74 14.40
N ASP A 13 3.57 6.69 14.62
CA ASP A 13 2.85 7.80 15.25
C ASP A 13 3.33 8.10 16.68
N GLN A 14 3.95 7.13 17.38
CA GLN A 14 4.58 7.39 18.68
C GLN A 14 5.87 8.21 18.56
N LEU A 15 6.54 8.18 17.41
CA LEU A 15 7.79 8.91 17.14
C LEU A 15 7.56 10.38 16.76
N ARG A 16 6.30 10.81 16.64
CA ARG A 16 5.95 12.19 16.28
C ARG A 16 6.41 13.25 17.29
N PHE A 17 6.71 12.84 18.51
CA PHE A 17 7.09 13.75 19.58
C PHE A 17 8.61 13.91 19.62
N VAL A 18 9.13 14.88 18.86
CA VAL A 18 10.56 15.17 18.80
C VAL A 18 10.89 16.32 19.76
N SER A 19 11.62 16.02 20.84
CA SER A 19 12.00 17.02 21.85
C SER A 19 13.23 16.57 22.65
N GLY A 20 13.77 17.45 23.51
CA GLY A 20 14.81 17.10 24.48
C GLY A 20 16.25 17.18 23.95
N PHE A 21 16.48 17.83 22.80
CA PHE A 21 17.81 17.94 22.21
C PHE A 21 18.69 19.01 22.90
N GLY A 22 18.09 19.99 23.59
CA GLY A 22 18.82 21.06 24.29
C GLY A 22 18.87 22.37 23.51
N GLY A 23 19.69 23.32 23.98
CA GLY A 23 19.69 24.70 23.51
C GLY A 23 20.79 25.08 22.52
N PHE A 24 21.79 24.23 22.29
CA PHE A 24 22.85 24.51 21.31
C PHE A 24 22.28 24.49 19.88
N ASP A 25 22.80 25.35 19.00
CA ASP A 25 22.32 25.46 17.61
C ASP A 25 22.38 24.12 16.86
N SER A 26 23.45 23.36 17.04
CA SER A 26 23.60 22.03 16.44
C SER A 26 22.53 21.05 16.93
N ALA A 27 22.12 21.16 18.19
CA ALA A 27 21.09 20.32 18.78
C ALA A 27 19.69 20.68 18.25
N GLN A 28 19.41 21.98 18.07
CA GLN A 28 18.18 22.44 17.44
C GLN A 28 18.08 22.01 15.97
N GLN A 29 19.18 22.11 15.21
CA GLN A 29 19.23 21.62 13.83
C GLN A 29 18.99 20.11 13.75
N LEU A 30 19.54 19.34 14.69
CA LEU A 30 19.29 17.90 14.76
C LEU A 30 17.82 17.60 15.09
N GLN A 31 17.24 18.33 16.05
CA GLN A 31 15.81 18.21 16.39
C GLN A 31 14.94 18.47 15.16
N ALA A 32 15.20 19.54 14.41
CA ALA A 32 14.45 19.87 13.19
C ALA A 32 14.50 18.76 12.14
N ARG A 33 15.68 18.14 11.93
CA ARG A 33 15.81 17.03 10.97
C ARG A 33 15.07 15.77 11.41
N TYR A 34 15.05 15.47 12.72
CA TYR A 34 14.25 14.36 13.23
C TYR A 34 12.75 14.65 13.13
N ASP A 35 12.34 15.90 13.38
CA ASP A 35 10.97 16.34 13.20
C ASP A 35 10.53 16.15 11.75
N GLU A 36 11.32 16.61 10.78
CA GLU A 36 11.05 16.40 9.35
C GLU A 36 10.97 14.90 8.98
N LYS A 37 11.89 14.07 9.51
CA LYS A 37 11.93 12.63 9.26
C LYS A 37 10.68 11.88 9.74
N PHE A 38 10.02 12.34 10.80
CA PHE A 38 8.86 11.67 11.38
C PHE A 38 7.53 12.35 11.10
N ASN A 39 7.52 13.69 11.06
CA ASN A 39 6.34 14.54 10.98
C ASN A 39 6.17 15.26 9.64
N GLY A 40 7.12 15.11 8.72
CA GLY A 40 7.02 15.70 7.39
C GLY A 40 5.68 15.38 6.71
N GLY A 41 5.21 16.35 5.93
CA GLY A 41 3.97 16.28 5.16
C GLY A 41 4.14 15.51 3.86
N ASP A 42 3.19 15.72 2.94
CA ASP A 42 3.21 15.06 1.64
C ASP A 42 4.44 15.49 0.81
N GLY A 43 5.10 14.53 0.17
CA GLY A 43 6.34 14.67 -0.57
C GLY A 43 7.61 14.75 0.29
N SER A 44 7.52 14.62 1.62
CA SER A 44 8.67 14.77 2.51
C SER A 44 9.53 13.50 2.61
N GLY A 45 8.99 12.35 2.22
CA GLY A 45 9.61 11.04 2.44
C GLY A 45 9.70 10.68 3.93
N SER A 46 8.84 11.26 4.78
CA SER A 46 8.83 10.93 6.20
C SER A 46 8.48 9.46 6.40
N VAL A 47 8.91 8.88 7.53
CA VAL A 47 8.61 7.47 7.84
C VAL A 47 7.10 7.22 7.83
N ARG A 48 6.32 8.16 8.38
CA ARG A 48 4.86 8.08 8.42
C ARG A 48 4.24 8.12 7.03
N GLU A 49 4.70 9.03 6.18
CA GLU A 49 4.26 9.09 4.78
C GLU A 49 4.60 7.78 4.05
N ARG A 50 5.85 7.34 4.15
CA ARG A 50 6.32 6.16 3.43
C ARG A 50 5.56 4.89 3.81
N LEU A 51 5.19 4.74 5.07
CA LEU A 51 4.36 3.62 5.54
C LEU A 51 2.93 3.68 4.98
N ARG A 52 2.35 4.88 4.82
CA ARG A 52 1.04 5.05 4.17
C ARG A 52 1.11 4.70 2.68
N GLU A 53 2.11 5.18 1.97
CA GLU A 53 2.33 4.82 0.56
C GLU A 53 2.47 3.30 0.39
N PHE A 54 3.24 2.63 1.25
CA PHE A 54 3.35 1.17 1.21
C PHE A 54 2.01 0.48 1.45
N ARG A 55 1.21 0.97 2.40
CA ARG A 55 -0.14 0.43 2.64
C ARG A 55 -1.00 0.55 1.39
N ASP A 56 -0.97 1.70 0.73
CA ASP A 56 -1.79 1.97 -0.46
C ASP A 56 -1.36 1.10 -1.65
N VAL A 57 -0.05 0.90 -1.83
CA VAL A 57 0.48 -0.04 -2.83
C VAL A 57 -0.01 -1.47 -2.57
N ILE A 58 0.02 -1.93 -1.32
CA ILE A 58 -0.43 -3.30 -0.98
C ILE A 58 -1.93 -3.46 -1.23
N LEU A 59 -2.74 -2.45 -0.90
CA LEU A 59 -4.18 -2.48 -1.19
C LEU A 59 -4.42 -2.48 -2.69
N THR A 60 -3.71 -1.65 -3.44
CA THR A 60 -3.80 -1.61 -4.90
C THR A 60 -3.44 -2.97 -5.51
N MET A 61 -2.37 -3.62 -5.03
CA MET A 61 -1.99 -4.96 -5.48
C MET A 61 -3.07 -6.00 -5.21
N ARG A 62 -3.66 -5.97 -4.01
CA ARG A 62 -4.77 -6.87 -3.65
C ARG A 62 -5.97 -6.66 -4.55
N ASP A 63 -6.40 -5.43 -4.72
CA ASP A 63 -7.60 -5.09 -5.48
C ASP A 63 -7.40 -5.41 -6.97
N THR A 64 -6.19 -5.17 -7.50
CA THR A 64 -5.80 -5.58 -8.86
C THR A 64 -5.83 -7.10 -9.04
N PHE A 65 -5.35 -7.85 -8.04
CA PHE A 65 -5.37 -9.31 -8.08
C PHE A 65 -6.81 -9.86 -8.09
N THR A 66 -7.69 -9.30 -7.26
CA THR A 66 -9.12 -9.65 -7.25
C THR A 66 -9.77 -9.37 -8.60
N ALA A 67 -9.62 -8.15 -9.13
CA ALA A 67 -10.20 -7.77 -10.42
C ALA A 67 -9.68 -8.63 -11.58
N GLY A 68 -8.37 -8.95 -11.58
CA GLY A 68 -7.77 -9.82 -12.57
C GLY A 68 -8.29 -11.26 -12.51
N GLY A 69 -8.52 -11.77 -11.30
CA GLY A 69 -9.11 -13.11 -11.09
C GLY A 69 -10.56 -13.20 -11.58
N GLU A 70 -11.36 -12.18 -11.30
CA GLU A 70 -12.76 -12.09 -11.78
C GLU A 70 -12.80 -12.06 -13.31
N ALA A 71 -12.01 -11.19 -13.95
CA ALA A 71 -11.93 -11.11 -15.40
C ALA A 71 -11.45 -12.43 -16.05
N PHE A 72 -10.54 -13.15 -15.40
CA PHE A 72 -10.09 -14.46 -15.87
C PHE A 72 -11.21 -15.50 -15.81
N ALA A 73 -11.94 -15.56 -14.69
CA ALA A 73 -13.05 -16.49 -14.51
C ALA A 73 -14.21 -16.25 -15.50
N ASP A 74 -14.52 -14.98 -15.78
CA ASP A 74 -15.50 -14.59 -16.79
C ASP A 74 -15.07 -15.04 -18.19
N THR A 75 -13.79 -14.86 -18.51
CA THR A 75 -13.21 -15.28 -19.79
C THR A 75 -13.25 -16.80 -19.95
N ASP A 76 -12.85 -17.56 -18.93
CA ASP A 76 -12.88 -19.03 -18.93
C ASP A 76 -14.32 -19.55 -19.11
N SER A 77 -15.28 -18.95 -18.40
CA SER A 77 -16.71 -19.26 -18.54
C SER A 77 -17.21 -19.01 -19.97
N ALA A 78 -16.84 -17.87 -20.57
CA ALA A 78 -17.21 -17.55 -21.95
C ALA A 78 -16.60 -18.53 -22.97
N ILE A 79 -15.33 -18.91 -22.77
CA ILE A 79 -14.65 -19.91 -23.62
C ILE A 79 -15.34 -21.27 -23.48
N SER A 80 -15.65 -21.71 -22.26
CA SER A 80 -16.34 -22.98 -22.00
C SER A 80 -17.70 -23.05 -22.71
N LEU A 81 -18.48 -21.96 -22.64
CA LEU A 81 -19.75 -21.85 -23.37
C LEU A 81 -19.56 -21.91 -24.89
N ALA A 82 -18.55 -21.22 -25.43
CA ALA A 82 -18.23 -21.25 -26.85
C ALA A 82 -17.86 -22.68 -27.30
N LEU A 83 -17.01 -23.38 -26.54
CA LEU A 83 -16.62 -24.75 -26.83
C LEU A 83 -17.80 -25.73 -26.77
N ALA A 84 -18.68 -25.57 -25.79
CA ALA A 84 -19.90 -26.38 -25.69
C ALA A 84 -20.80 -26.19 -26.92
N SER A 85 -20.97 -24.94 -27.38
CA SER A 85 -21.80 -24.63 -28.56
C SER A 85 -21.26 -25.26 -29.85
N ILE A 86 -19.93 -25.25 -30.04
CA ILE A 86 -19.27 -25.89 -31.18
C ILE A 86 -19.50 -27.40 -31.16
N ARG A 87 -19.36 -28.04 -29.99
CA ARG A 87 -19.55 -29.48 -29.85
C ARG A 87 -20.98 -29.90 -30.23
N THR A 88 -21.99 -29.17 -29.75
CA THR A 88 -23.39 -29.47 -30.07
C THR A 88 -23.73 -29.24 -31.54
N GLY A 89 -23.06 -28.29 -32.21
CA GLY A 89 -23.21 -28.07 -33.66
C GLY A 89 -22.50 -29.11 -34.53
N ALA A 90 -21.48 -29.80 -34.01
CA ALA A 90 -20.77 -30.86 -34.71
C ALA A 90 -21.47 -32.24 -34.63
N ASP A 91 -22.38 -32.41 -33.67
CA ASP A 91 -23.17 -33.63 -33.45
C ASP A 91 -24.53 -33.61 -34.20
N GLN A 92 -24.80 -32.61 -35.05
CA GLN A 92 -25.97 -32.51 -35.96
C GLN A 92 -25.56 -32.74 -37.41
#